data_AF-A0A1L8I4X5-F1
#
_entry.id   AF-A0A1L8I4X5-F1
#
_cell.length_a   1.000
_cell.length_b   1.000
_cell.length_c   1.000
_cell.angle_alpha   90.00
_cell.angle_beta   90.00
_cell.angle_gamma   90.00
#
_symmetry.space_group_name_H-M   'P 1'
#
loop_
_entity.id
_entity.type
_entity.pdbx_description
1 polymer ?
#
loop_
_entity_poly.entity_id
_entity_poly.type
_entity_poly.pdbx_seq_one_letter_code
_entity_poly.pdbx_strand_id
1 'polypeptide(L)' 'MNRQFDETMTEQQLLEKIEHLRTELHRSVNDDPRAFTDPHVQKLSQHLDELIAHYTKKKYSDAAP' A
#
# COMPACT_ATOMS: atom_id res chain seq x y z
N MET A 1 -3.64 15.53 -7.95
CA MET A 1 -4.58 14.39 -8.02
C MET A 1 -4.80 13.92 -6.60
N ASN A 2 -5.85 14.43 -5.94
CA ASN A 2 -6.22 14.04 -4.58
C ASN A 2 -6.86 12.65 -4.67
N ARG A 3 -6.09 11.58 -4.42
CA ARG A 3 -6.70 10.28 -4.13
C ARG A 3 -7.16 10.34 -2.69
N GLN A 4 -8.40 10.78 -2.50
CA GLN A 4 -9.19 10.42 -1.35
C GLN A 4 -9.11 8.89 -1.28
N PHE A 5 -8.39 8.35 -0.29
CA PHE A 5 -8.58 6.97 0.10
C PHE A 5 -10.07 6.87 0.39
N ASP A 6 -10.79 6.11 -0.42
CA ASP A 6 -12.21 5.86 -0.23
C ASP A 6 -12.39 5.44 1.23
N GLU A 7 -12.93 6.36 2.05
CA GLU A 7 -13.30 6.13 3.46
C GLU A 7 -14.32 4.96 3.57
N THR A 8 -14.74 4.41 2.44
CA THR A 8 -15.67 3.31 2.24
C THR A 8 -15.01 1.93 2.06
N MET A 9 -13.69 1.82 1.85
CA MET A 9 -13.05 0.50 1.66
C MET A 9 -13.14 -0.36 2.92
N THR A 10 -13.62 -1.60 2.77
CA THR A 10 -13.63 -2.58 3.86
C THR A 10 -12.22 -3.02 4.21
N GLU A 11 -12.04 -3.56 5.41
CA GLU A 11 -10.74 -4.08 5.85
C GLU A 11 -10.20 -5.15 4.89
N GLN A 12 -11.07 -6.05 4.42
CA GLN A 12 -10.71 -7.09 3.46
C GLN A 12 -10.23 -6.50 2.13
N GLN A 13 -10.95 -5.51 1.58
CA GLN A 13 -10.54 -4.86 0.33
C GLN A 13 -9.21 -4.12 0.46
N LEU A 14 -8.94 -3.55 1.63
CA LEU A 14 -7.68 -2.88 1.91
C LEU A 14 -6.52 -3.89 1.95
N LEU A 15 -6.72 -5.03 2.61
CA LEU A 15 -5.74 -6.12 2.67
C LEU A 15 -5.47 -6.73 1.29
N GLU A 16 -6.52 -6.99 0.50
CA GLU A 16 -6.38 -7.47 -0.88
C GLU A 16 -5.57 -6.50 -1.75
N LYS A 17 -5.81 -5.20 -1.59
CA LYS A 17 -5.08 -4.17 -2.34
C LYS A 17 -3.62 -4.04 -1.91
N ILE A 18 -3.34 -4.19 -0.61
CA ILE A 18 -1.98 -4.27 -0.06
C ILE A 18 -1.24 -5.47 -0.67
N GLU A 19 -1.84 -6.66 -0.67
CA GLU A 19 -1.23 -7.86 -1.23
C GLU A 19 -1.03 -7.77 -2.74
N HIS A 20 -1.97 -7.16 -3.46
CA HIS A 20 -1.83 -6.89 -4.88
C HIS A 20 -0.61 -5.99 -5.18
N LEU A 21 -0.51 -4.85 -4.49
CA LEU A 21 0.61 -3.92 -4.66
C LEU A 21 1.95 -4.53 -4.25
N ARG A 22 1.99 -5.38 -3.21
CA ARG A 22 3.19 -6.14 -2.84
C ARG A 22 3.62 -7.09 -3.97
N THR A 23 2.66 -7.77 -4.59
CA THR A 23 2.94 -8.68 -5.71
C THR A 23 3.45 -7.90 -6.93
N GLU A 24 2.84 -6.77 -7.26
CA GLU A 24 3.29 -5.91 -8.36
C GLU A 24 4.68 -5.30 -8.11
N LEU A 25 4.96 -4.85 -6.88
CA LEU A 25 6.29 -4.40 -6.48
C LEU A 25 7.32 -5.51 -6.61
N HIS A 26 7.02 -6.70 -6.10
CA HIS A 26 7.94 -7.85 -6.17
C HIS A 26 8.23 -8.23 -7.63
N ARG A 27 7.22 -8.21 -8.50
CA ARG A 27 7.39 -8.43 -9.95
C ARG A 27 8.18 -7.33 -10.64
N SER A 28 7.94 -6.07 -10.25
CA SER A 28 8.62 -4.91 -10.84
C SER A 28 10.08 -4.83 -10.43
N VAL A 29 10.40 -5.29 -9.22
CA VAL A 29 11.78 -5.38 -8.73
C VAL A 29 12.49 -6.61 -9.30
N ASN A 30 11.79 -7.75 -9.47
CA ASN A 30 12.35 -8.98 -10.05
C ASN A 30 13.72 -9.37 -9.45
N ASP A 31 13.86 -9.24 -8.13
CA ASP A 31 15.12 -9.42 -7.38
C ASP A 31 16.29 -8.51 -7.83
N ASP A 32 16.06 -7.50 -8.68
CA ASP A 32 17.03 -6.48 -9.06
C ASP A 32 16.95 -5.26 -8.12
N PRO A 33 17.93 -5.07 -7.23
CA PRO A 33 17.96 -3.92 -6.34
C PRO A 33 18.10 -2.57 -7.07
N ARG A 34 18.44 -2.53 -8.37
CA ARG A 34 18.48 -1.30 -9.16
C ARG A 34 17.09 -0.81 -9.53
N ALA A 35 16.09 -1.70 -9.54
CA ALA A 35 14.70 -1.37 -9.83
C ALA A 35 14.09 -0.44 -8.77
N PHE A 36 14.68 -0.32 -7.57
CA PHE A 36 14.24 0.67 -6.56
C PHE A 36 14.48 2.13 -6.99
N THR A 37 15.34 2.36 -7.99
CA THR A 37 15.50 3.70 -8.60
C THR A 37 14.45 3.99 -9.67
N ASP A 38 13.65 2.99 -10.05
CA ASP A 38 12.59 3.16 -11.04
C ASP A 38 11.45 4.01 -10.45
N PRO A 39 11.05 5.13 -11.10
CA PRO A 39 9.97 5.99 -10.63
C PRO A 39 8.62 5.27 -10.48
N HIS A 40 8.39 4.18 -11.23
CA HIS A 40 7.21 3.34 -11.11
C HIS A 40 7.24 2.54 -9.81
N VAL A 41 8.36 1.87 -9.52
CA VAL A 41 8.56 1.12 -8.26
C VAL A 41 8.45 2.05 -7.05
N GLN A 42 9.02 3.24 -7.12
CA GLN A 42 8.89 4.24 -6.04
C GLN A 42 7.44 4.65 -5.80
N LYS A 43 6.65 4.89 -6.86
CA LYS A 43 5.22 5.20 -6.74
C LYS A 43 4.41 4.06 -6.15
N LEU A 44 4.70 2.83 -6.56
CA LEU A 44 4.05 1.64 -5.99
C LEU A 44 4.39 1.48 -4.51
N SER A 45 5.65 1.70 -4.12
CA SER A 45 6.10 1.64 -2.72
C SER A 45 5.41 2.70 -1.86
N GLN A 46 5.37 3.95 -2.32
CA GLN A 46 4.68 5.03 -1.61
C GLN A 46 3.19 4.71 -1.41
N HIS A 47 2.53 4.19 -2.44
CA HIS A 47 1.11 3.82 -2.35
C HIS A 47 0.88 2.65 -1.38
N LEU A 48 1.82 1.69 -1.32
CA LEU A 48 1.77 0.61 -0.36
C LEU A 48 1.93 1.13 1.09
N ASP A 49 2.89 2.01 1.32
CA ASP A 49 3.12 2.63 2.64
C ASP A 49 1.89 3.41 3.13
N GLU A 50 1.25 4.16 2.23
CA GLU A 50 0.00 4.90 2.55
C GLU A 50 -1.14 3.95 2.95
N LEU A 51 -1.31 2.83 2.25
CA LEU A 51 -2.34 1.84 2.59
C LEU A 51 -2.07 1.13 3.91
N ILE A 52 -0.81 0.79 4.19
CA ILE A 52 -0.41 0.19 5.47
C ILE A 52 -0.61 1.18 6.61
N ALA A 53 -0.26 2.46 6.41
CA ALA A 53 -0.49 3.50 7.41
C ALA A 53 -1.99 3.68 7.69
N HIS A 54 -2.82 3.67 6.64
CA HIS A 54 -4.28 3.74 6.78
C HIS A 54 -4.86 2.52 7.52
N TYR A 55 -4.40 1.30 7.17
CA TYR A 55 -4.79 0.07 7.86
C TYR A 55 -4.45 0.11 9.35
N THR A 56 -3.19 0.46 9.64
CA THR A 56 -2.66 0.61 11.00
C THR A 56 -3.48 1.62 11.77
N LYS A 57 -3.71 2.82 11.21
CA LYS A 57 -4.51 3.86 11.86
C LYS A 57 -5.93 3.37 12.17
N LYS A 58 -6.59 2.66 11.26
CA LYS A 58 -7.92 2.08 11.49
C LYS A 58 -7.90 1.03 12.61
N LYS A 59 -6.95 0.10 12.58
CA LYS A 59 -6.75 -0.92 13.63
C LYS A 59 -6.48 -0.34 15.01
N TYR A 60 -5.61 0.66 15.11
CA TYR A 60 -5.24 1.27 16.39
C TYR A 60 -6.26 2.31 16.87
N SER A 61 -7.04 2.91 15.98
CA SER A 61 -8.16 3.79 16.35
C SER A 61 -9.37 3.03 16.89
N ASP A 62 -9.63 1.81 16.42
CA ASP A 62 -10.65 0.90 16.98
C ASP A 62 -10.20 0.24 18.30
N ALA A 63 -8.89 0.24 18.57
CA ALA A 63 -8.30 -0.34 19.78
C ALA A 63 -8.08 0.66 20.93
N ALA A 64 -8.55 1.91 20.79
CA ALA A 64 -8.54 2.89 21.87
C ALA A 64 -9.75 2.68 22.81
N PRO A 65 -9.54 2.49 24.13
CA PRO A 65 -10.62 2.30 25.12
C PRO A 65 -11.46 3.56 25.37
#